data_AF-A0A1R3RVP7-F1
#
_entry.id   AF-A0A1R3RVP7-F1
#
_cell.length_a   1.000
_cell.length_b   1.000
_cell.length_c   1.000
_cell.angle_alpha   90.00
_cell.angle_beta   90.00
_cell.angle_gamma   90.00
#
_symmetry.space_group_name_H-M   'P 1'
#
loop_
_entity.id
_entity.type
_entity.pdbx_description
1 polymer ?
#
loop_
_entity_poly.entity_id
_entity_poly.type
_entity_poly.pdbx_seq_one_letter_code
_entity_poly.pdbx_strand_id
1 'polypeptide(L)'
;MAITIHPPVVEDVDVPYPESDVDSMSVDSDGGVDLAAGDATRPSKRPRLVEGTNIGAGVLTPGEVVTDDPQWMRGHGTYTNPLSTSIIATVAGTVQKTNKLLSVQPLRARYTPEIGDLVVGRIVEVQSRRWKVDVAAPLLAQLPLSAINLPGGILRRRTSADELQIRTFFSEGDLVVAEVQTVHSDGGASLHTRSLKYGKLRNGVFLAVTGTGGSGASSSSVKGSVGAGSTSAGAGGATGIGGVVRSRRQVWTINTANGGGEVDVILGVNGYIWISKHTDGAAAASSTTESVSITRMEEMVSSSIYSSQNDEIPPQTRREIARLAQCIRVLVNGGVRVDEETVMGAYEASLQVDLEVGDEEDEDDRGKEGREYLEGGKARRILDLVLQQM
;
A
#
# COMPACT_ATOMS: atom_id res chain seq x y z
N MET A 1 34.44 7.91 22.07
CA MET A 1 34.19 6.72 22.91
C MET A 1 32.96 6.04 22.35
N ALA A 2 33.08 4.80 21.89
CA ALA A 2 31.95 4.05 21.34
C ALA A 2 31.12 3.47 22.51
N ILE A 3 29.80 3.62 22.43
CA ILE A 3 28.87 3.04 23.41
C ILE A 3 28.61 1.60 22.97
N THR A 4 29.11 0.64 23.74
CA THR A 4 28.83 -0.79 23.55
C THR A 4 27.51 -1.11 24.25
N ILE A 5 26.50 -1.52 23.49
CA ILE A 5 25.21 -1.96 24.04
C ILE A 5 25.28 -3.48 24.26
N HIS A 6 25.20 -3.91 25.52
CA HIS A 6 25.13 -5.32 25.87
C HIS A 6 23.71 -5.88 25.66
N PRO A 7 23.57 -7.18 25.32
CA PRO A 7 22.26 -7.84 25.31
C PRO A 7 21.65 -7.89 26.72
N PRO A 8 20.31 -7.90 26.84
CA PRO A 8 19.64 -7.90 28.14
C PRO A 8 19.94 -9.20 28.90
N VAL A 9 20.43 -9.04 30.12
CA VAL A 9 20.59 -10.15 31.09
C VAL A 9 19.20 -10.47 31.62
N VAL A 10 18.77 -11.71 31.41
CA VAL A 10 17.56 -12.23 32.06
C VAL A 10 18.03 -12.82 33.39
N GLU A 11 17.81 -12.12 34.49
CA GLU A 11 17.93 -12.73 35.81
C GLU A 11 16.69 -13.59 36.01
N ASP A 12 16.89 -14.89 36.24
CA ASP A 12 15.83 -15.83 36.62
C ASP A 12 15.30 -15.41 37.99
N VAL A 13 14.27 -14.55 38.00
CA VAL A 13 13.53 -14.22 39.20
C VAL A 13 12.53 -15.35 39.43
N ASP A 14 12.88 -16.26 40.33
CA ASP A 14 11.93 -17.19 40.95
C ASP A 14 10.89 -16.37 41.74
N VAL A 15 9.73 -16.14 41.14
CA VAL A 15 8.58 -15.52 41.82
C VAL A 15 7.76 -16.66 42.45
N PRO A 16 7.67 -16.77 43.78
CA PRO A 16 6.77 -17.73 44.41
C PRO A 16 5.32 -17.23 44.27
N TYR A 17 4.49 -17.99 43.56
CA TYR A 17 3.04 -17.74 43.52
C TYR A 17 2.42 -18.08 44.89
N PRO A 18 1.59 -17.21 45.48
CA PRO A 18 0.87 -17.55 46.69
C PRO A 18 -0.29 -18.49 46.35
N GLU A 19 -0.38 -19.59 47.09
CA GLU A 19 -1.51 -20.52 47.05
C GLU A 19 -2.82 -19.80 47.39
N SER A 20 -3.86 -20.06 46.62
CA SER A 20 -5.23 -19.70 47.00
C SER A 20 -6.08 -20.96 46.97
N ASP A 21 -6.45 -21.41 48.16
CA ASP A 21 -7.43 -22.45 48.44
C ASP A 21 -8.83 -21.96 48.02
N VAL A 22 -9.50 -22.68 47.12
CA VAL A 22 -10.97 -22.83 47.11
C VAL A 22 -11.40 -24.12 46.37
N ASP A 23 -11.71 -25.12 47.19
CA ASP A 23 -12.71 -26.19 47.12
C ASP A 23 -13.32 -26.76 45.81
N SER A 24 -13.10 -28.07 45.68
CA SER A 24 -14.11 -29.15 45.60
C SER A 24 -15.19 -29.11 44.51
N MET A 25 -15.01 -29.95 43.47
CA MET A 25 -16.05 -30.87 42.98
C MET A 25 -15.42 -32.15 42.39
N SER A 26 -15.97 -33.28 42.81
CA SER A 26 -15.59 -34.69 42.63
C SER A 26 -15.65 -35.24 41.20
N VAL A 27 -14.68 -36.08 40.83
CA VAL A 27 -14.89 -37.27 39.98
C VAL A 27 -13.88 -38.38 40.33
N ASP A 28 -14.38 -39.54 40.76
CA ASP A 28 -13.60 -40.75 41.02
C ASP A 28 -13.05 -41.33 39.71
N SER A 29 -11.76 -41.66 39.67
CA SER A 29 -11.24 -42.72 38.80
C SER A 29 -9.91 -43.24 39.34
N ASP A 30 -9.97 -44.41 39.98
CA ASP A 30 -8.83 -45.24 40.35
C ASP A 30 -7.99 -45.59 39.10
N GLY A 31 -6.68 -45.40 39.18
CA GLY A 31 -5.74 -45.76 38.12
C GLY A 31 -4.33 -45.32 38.46
N GLY A 32 -3.64 -46.11 39.29
CA GLY A 32 -2.26 -45.84 39.71
C GLY A 32 -1.29 -45.73 38.54
N VAL A 33 -0.39 -44.76 38.61
CA VAL A 33 0.80 -44.66 37.74
C VAL A 33 2.04 -44.27 38.54
N ASP A 34 3.11 -44.94 38.16
CA ASP A 34 4.43 -45.06 38.78
C ASP A 34 5.17 -43.72 38.96
N LEU A 35 5.91 -43.60 40.08
CA LEU A 35 6.84 -42.50 40.33
C LEU A 35 8.13 -42.75 39.54
N ALA A 36 8.26 -42.13 38.37
CA ALA A 36 9.54 -42.01 37.66
C ALA A 36 9.87 -40.54 37.35
N ALA A 37 11.08 -40.16 37.73
CA ALA A 37 11.61 -38.79 37.67
C ALA A 37 11.91 -38.33 36.24
N GLY A 38 11.64 -37.04 35.98
CA GLY A 38 12.37 -36.22 35.01
C GLY A 38 11.78 -36.15 33.60
N ASP A 39 10.85 -35.22 33.38
CA ASP A 39 11.00 -34.18 32.34
C ASP A 39 9.95 -33.07 32.59
N ALA A 40 10.40 -31.83 32.70
CA ALA A 40 9.53 -30.67 32.95
C ALA A 40 8.77 -30.32 31.65
N THR A 41 7.62 -30.94 31.47
CA THR A 41 6.70 -30.64 30.37
C THR A 41 6.12 -29.23 30.51
N ARG A 42 6.73 -28.27 29.81
CA ARG A 42 6.15 -26.94 29.59
C ARG A 42 4.75 -27.09 28.94
N PRO A 43 3.73 -26.34 29.36
CA PRO A 43 2.38 -26.49 28.83
C PRO A 43 2.31 -26.13 27.34
N SER A 44 2.12 -27.15 26.50
CA SER A 44 1.92 -27.07 25.05
C SER A 44 0.49 -26.64 24.71
N LYS A 45 0.14 -25.38 24.97
CA LYS A 45 -1.17 -24.82 24.56
C LYS A 45 -1.13 -23.96 23.30
N ARG A 46 -0.10 -24.08 22.47
CA ARG A 46 -0.08 -23.52 21.11
C ARG A 46 0.30 -24.60 20.10
N PRO A 47 -0.41 -24.71 18.96
CA PRO A 47 -0.06 -25.66 17.91
C PRO A 47 1.36 -25.37 17.46
N ARG A 48 2.29 -26.28 17.76
CA ARG A 48 3.59 -26.29 17.12
C ARG A 48 3.44 -26.91 15.74
N LEU A 49 4.26 -26.44 14.81
CA LEU A 49 4.40 -26.98 13.47
C LEU A 49 4.99 -28.39 13.56
N VAL A 50 4.15 -29.36 13.90
CA VAL A 50 4.44 -30.79 13.76
C VAL A 50 4.22 -31.15 12.29
N GLU A 51 5.14 -31.93 11.72
CA GLU A 51 5.02 -32.52 10.38
C GLU A 51 3.56 -32.94 10.10
N GLY A 52 2.96 -32.34 9.07
CA GLY A 52 1.58 -32.63 8.64
C GLY A 52 0.54 -31.54 8.94
N THR A 53 0.90 -30.46 9.64
CA THR A 53 -0.04 -29.34 9.86
C THR A 53 0.01 -28.36 8.69
N ASN A 54 -1.14 -28.01 8.10
CA ASN A 54 -1.25 -27.09 6.97
C ASN A 54 -0.49 -25.78 7.23
N ILE A 55 0.64 -25.60 6.53
CA ILE A 55 1.59 -24.47 6.63
C ILE A 55 0.92 -23.09 6.33
N GLY A 56 -0.32 -23.07 5.86
CA GLY A 56 -1.01 -21.86 5.39
C GLY A 56 -2.12 -21.29 6.27
N ALA A 57 -2.47 -21.88 7.41
CA ALA A 57 -3.73 -21.55 8.12
C ALA A 57 -3.57 -20.90 9.51
N GLY A 58 -2.47 -20.17 9.75
CA GLY A 58 -2.23 -19.53 11.05
C GLY A 58 -1.46 -18.22 10.95
N VAL A 59 -1.78 -17.30 11.87
CA VAL A 59 -0.97 -16.10 12.13
C VAL A 59 0.14 -16.50 13.07
N LEU A 60 1.38 -16.31 12.62
CA LEU A 60 2.57 -16.49 13.45
C LEU A 60 2.81 -15.26 14.31
N THR A 61 3.47 -15.49 15.44
CA THR A 61 3.93 -14.44 16.34
C THR A 61 5.47 -14.35 16.34
N PRO A 62 6.05 -13.16 16.60
CA PRO A 62 7.51 -13.02 16.70
C PRO A 62 8.09 -14.00 17.73
N GLY A 63 9.17 -14.70 17.36
CA GLY A 63 9.83 -15.72 18.17
C GLY A 63 9.31 -17.14 17.94
N GLU A 64 8.26 -17.32 17.16
CA GLU A 64 7.71 -18.64 16.81
C GLU A 64 8.56 -19.33 15.74
N VAL A 65 8.83 -20.62 15.93
CA VAL A 65 9.57 -21.44 14.96
C VAL A 65 8.65 -21.78 13.80
N VAL A 66 9.05 -21.38 12.59
CA VAL A 66 8.29 -21.58 11.36
C VAL A 66 8.59 -22.94 10.74
N THR A 67 9.85 -23.35 10.73
CA THR A 67 10.27 -24.68 10.26
C THR A 67 11.69 -24.97 10.73
N ASP A 68 12.00 -26.24 10.95
CA ASP A 68 13.36 -26.72 11.28
C ASP A 68 14.10 -27.31 10.08
N ASP A 69 13.43 -27.37 8.93
CA ASP A 69 13.94 -27.98 7.70
C ASP A 69 14.98 -27.05 7.02
N PRO A 70 16.25 -27.48 6.88
CA PRO A 70 17.30 -26.67 6.26
C PRO A 70 17.16 -26.52 4.74
N GLN A 71 16.17 -27.18 4.13
CA GLN A 71 15.88 -27.08 2.70
C GLN A 71 15.24 -25.74 2.32
N TRP A 72 14.64 -25.04 3.28
CA TRP A 72 14.01 -23.74 3.07
C TRP A 72 15.03 -22.61 3.14
N MET A 73 14.89 -21.67 2.20
CA MET A 73 15.63 -20.41 2.24
C MET A 73 14.83 -19.39 3.04
N ARG A 74 15.52 -18.65 3.90
CA ARG A 74 14.91 -17.55 4.66
C ARG A 74 14.59 -16.36 3.75
N GLY A 75 13.38 -15.82 3.90
CA GLY A 75 12.93 -14.58 3.28
C GLY A 75 12.73 -13.47 4.31
N HIS A 76 12.02 -12.42 3.90
CA HIS A 76 11.65 -11.32 4.79
C HIS A 76 10.75 -11.80 5.95
N GLY A 77 10.85 -11.14 7.11
CA GLY A 77 10.06 -11.51 8.28
C GLY A 77 10.50 -12.81 8.98
N THR A 78 11.65 -13.38 8.57
CA THR A 78 12.23 -14.58 9.18
C THR A 78 13.69 -14.34 9.59
N TYR A 79 14.11 -15.07 10.61
CA TYR A 79 15.46 -15.07 11.14
C TYR A 79 15.94 -16.51 11.34
N THR A 80 17.21 -16.75 11.02
CA THR A 80 17.88 -18.03 11.27
C THR A 80 19.03 -17.78 12.23
N ASN A 81 19.08 -18.52 13.33
CA ASN A 81 20.22 -18.45 14.24
C ASN A 81 21.43 -19.14 13.58
N PRO A 82 22.64 -18.55 13.60
CA PRO A 82 23.83 -19.23 13.09
C PRO A 82 24.13 -20.60 13.72
N LEU A 83 23.60 -20.87 14.92
CA LEU A 83 23.81 -22.10 15.68
C LEU A 83 22.72 -23.16 15.45
N SER A 84 21.60 -22.82 14.82
CA SER A 84 20.48 -23.76 14.58
C SER A 84 19.94 -23.67 13.15
N THR A 85 19.39 -24.77 12.64
CA THR A 85 18.74 -24.80 11.31
C THR A 85 17.29 -24.31 11.32
N SER A 86 16.79 -23.92 12.50
CA SER A 86 15.43 -23.45 12.72
C SER A 86 15.21 -22.03 12.16
N ILE A 87 14.22 -21.89 11.30
CA ILE A 87 13.72 -20.60 10.82
C ILE A 87 12.68 -20.08 11.82
N ILE A 88 12.91 -18.88 12.36
CA ILE A 88 12.07 -18.24 13.38
C ILE A 88 11.41 -17.00 12.78
N ALA A 89 10.14 -16.75 13.10
CA ALA A 89 9.42 -15.55 12.68
C ALA A 89 9.90 -14.32 13.47
N THR A 90 10.12 -13.20 12.79
CA THR A 90 10.45 -11.91 13.44
C THR A 90 9.27 -10.96 13.50
N VAL A 91 8.24 -11.20 12.69
CA VAL A 91 7.06 -10.35 12.57
C VAL A 91 5.78 -11.15 12.80
N ALA A 92 4.73 -10.49 13.28
CA ALA A 92 3.41 -11.10 13.39
C ALA A 92 2.72 -11.09 12.02
N GLY A 93 2.33 -12.24 11.52
CA GLY A 93 1.88 -12.35 10.13
C GLY A 93 1.61 -13.76 9.64
N THR A 94 1.23 -13.87 8.37
CA THR A 94 0.97 -15.16 7.73
C THR A 94 2.22 -15.64 6.99
N VAL A 95 2.44 -16.95 6.96
CA VAL A 95 3.54 -17.53 6.19
C VAL A 95 3.23 -17.45 4.70
N GLN A 96 4.15 -16.88 3.94
CA GLN A 96 4.16 -16.87 2.48
C GLN A 96 5.27 -17.80 1.99
N LYS A 97 4.87 -18.81 1.21
CA LYS A 97 5.76 -19.80 0.62
C LYS A 97 5.86 -19.55 -0.89
N THR A 98 7.05 -19.14 -1.33
CA THR A 98 7.35 -18.91 -2.75
C THR A 98 8.47 -19.83 -3.19
N ASN A 99 8.14 -20.91 -3.89
CA ASN A 99 9.08 -21.96 -4.27
C ASN A 99 9.78 -22.58 -3.05
N LYS A 100 11.07 -22.29 -2.87
CA LYS A 100 11.90 -22.69 -1.71
C LYS A 100 12.15 -21.53 -0.73
N LEU A 101 11.59 -20.36 -0.98
CA LEU A 101 11.71 -19.18 -0.11
C LEU A 101 10.53 -19.15 0.85
N LEU A 102 10.84 -19.02 2.13
CA LEU A 102 9.86 -18.90 3.20
C LEU A 102 9.96 -17.50 3.81
N SER A 103 8.89 -16.72 3.70
CA SER A 103 8.80 -15.37 4.27
C SER A 103 7.56 -15.24 5.13
N VAL A 104 7.58 -14.35 6.12
CA VAL A 104 6.39 -14.01 6.91
C VAL A 104 5.91 -12.64 6.47
N GLN A 105 4.68 -12.58 5.95
CA GLN A 105 4.05 -11.33 5.55
C GLN A 105 3.39 -10.68 6.77
N PRO A 106 3.85 -9.49 7.19
CA PRO A 106 3.31 -8.84 8.38
C PRO A 106 1.86 -8.36 8.15
N LEU A 107 1.06 -8.36 9.22
CA LEU A 107 -0.32 -7.85 9.19
C LEU A 107 -0.41 -6.35 8.86
N ARG A 108 0.68 -5.60 9.11
CA ARG A 108 0.82 -4.20 8.74
C ARG A 108 2.29 -3.91 8.48
N ALA A 109 2.59 -3.30 7.34
CA ALA A 109 3.94 -2.83 7.03
C ALA A 109 3.90 -1.47 6.35
N ARG A 110 5.03 -0.75 6.43
CA ARG A 110 5.27 0.43 5.59
C ARG A 110 5.50 -0.02 4.15
N TYR A 111 5.43 0.93 3.22
CA TYR A 111 5.79 0.68 1.85
C TYR A 111 7.29 0.32 1.76
N THR A 112 7.59 -0.79 1.08
CA THR A 112 8.97 -1.18 0.76
C THR A 112 9.17 -0.90 -0.72
N PRO A 113 10.08 0.02 -1.08
CA PRO A 113 10.24 0.43 -2.47
C PRO A 113 10.82 -0.72 -3.31
N GLU A 114 10.21 -0.99 -4.45
CA GLU A 114 10.75 -1.89 -5.48
C GLU A 114 11.11 -1.10 -6.75
N ILE A 115 12.05 -1.63 -7.53
CA ILE A 115 12.49 -0.97 -8.76
C ILE A 115 11.33 -0.92 -9.77
N GLY A 116 11.13 0.24 -10.37
CA GLY A 116 10.07 0.50 -11.33
C GLY A 116 8.68 0.71 -10.71
N ASP A 117 8.57 0.82 -9.39
CA ASP A 117 7.32 1.26 -8.75
C ASP A 117 7.07 2.74 -9.07
N LEU A 118 5.83 3.05 -9.46
CA LEU A 118 5.36 4.44 -9.54
C LEU A 118 4.87 4.87 -8.17
N VAL A 119 5.39 5.98 -7.68
CA VAL A 119 5.08 6.54 -6.36
C VAL A 119 4.73 8.01 -6.46
N VAL A 120 3.80 8.42 -5.62
CA VAL A 120 3.57 9.84 -5.34
C VAL A 120 4.36 10.14 -4.07
N GLY A 121 5.03 11.29 -4.03
CA GLY A 121 5.82 11.70 -2.88
C GLY A 121 5.71 13.17 -2.57
N ARG A 122 6.05 13.54 -1.34
CA ARG A 122 6.09 14.93 -0.87
C ARG A 122 7.52 15.37 -0.61
N ILE A 123 7.94 16.51 -1.14
CA ILE A 123 9.26 17.07 -0.90
C ILE A 123 9.36 17.49 0.57
N VAL A 124 10.32 16.94 1.31
CA VAL A 124 10.52 17.25 2.74
C VAL A 124 11.61 18.30 2.89
N GLU A 125 12.73 18.12 2.20
CA GLU A 125 13.87 19.04 2.27
C GLU A 125 14.57 19.16 0.92
N VAL A 126 15.11 20.35 0.66
CA VAL A 126 15.91 20.65 -0.51
C VAL A 126 17.38 20.75 -0.11
N GLN A 127 18.23 19.93 -0.72
CA GLN A 127 19.69 20.00 -0.57
C GLN A 127 20.35 20.54 -1.85
N SER A 128 21.68 20.69 -1.86
CA SER A 128 22.41 21.30 -2.99
C SER A 128 22.27 20.57 -4.33
N ARG A 129 22.09 19.25 -4.32
CA ARG A 129 22.05 18.41 -5.55
C ARG A 129 20.93 17.38 -5.57
N ARG A 130 20.09 17.36 -4.54
CA ARG A 130 19.01 16.38 -4.38
C ARG A 130 17.91 16.94 -3.51
N TRP A 131 16.71 16.42 -3.71
CA TRP A 131 15.59 16.57 -2.79
C TRP A 131 15.42 15.29 -1.98
N LYS A 132 15.06 15.41 -0.71
CA LYS A 132 14.48 14.27 0.01
C LYS A 132 12.97 14.29 -0.14
N VAL A 133 12.43 13.12 -0.45
CA VAL A 133 11.01 12.93 -0.74
C VAL A 133 10.45 11.90 0.24
N ASP A 134 9.36 12.26 0.91
CA ASP A 134 8.56 11.32 1.67
C ASP A 134 7.68 10.50 0.72
N VAL A 135 7.85 9.18 0.77
CA VAL A 135 7.09 8.19 -0.02
C VAL A 135 6.44 7.14 0.88
N ALA A 136 6.23 7.43 2.18
CA ALA A 136 5.70 6.47 3.16
C ALA A 136 6.56 5.19 3.38
N ALA A 137 7.80 5.20 2.89
CA ALA A 137 8.80 4.16 3.18
C ALA A 137 9.46 4.38 4.56
N PRO A 138 10.20 3.40 5.09
CA PRO A 138 10.97 3.57 6.32
C PRO A 138 12.02 4.68 6.24
N LEU A 139 12.58 4.91 5.05
CA LEU A 139 13.59 5.94 4.79
C LEU A 139 13.05 6.94 3.76
N LEU A 140 13.50 8.19 3.87
CA LEU A 140 13.21 9.21 2.87
C LEU A 140 13.91 8.87 1.56
N ALA A 141 13.16 8.92 0.47
CA ALA A 141 13.70 8.70 -0.87
C ALA A 141 14.51 9.92 -1.33
N GLN A 142 15.45 9.69 -2.24
CA GLN A 142 16.30 10.72 -2.80
C GLN A 142 15.90 10.98 -4.25
N LEU A 143 15.59 12.21 -4.60
CA LEU A 143 15.43 12.63 -5.99
C LEU A 143 16.65 13.50 -6.35
N PRO A 144 17.63 12.99 -7.09
CA PRO A 144 18.77 13.80 -7.48
C PRO A 144 18.36 14.80 -8.57
N LEU A 145 18.98 15.98 -8.58
CA LEU A 145 18.89 16.94 -9.69
C LEU A 145 19.27 16.26 -11.03
N SER A 146 20.06 15.20 -10.94
CA SER A 146 20.47 14.41 -12.09
C SER A 146 19.37 13.54 -12.74
N ALA A 147 18.21 13.44 -12.10
CA ALA A 147 17.13 12.55 -12.49
C ALA A 147 15.82 13.27 -12.87
N ILE A 148 15.84 14.61 -12.90
CA ILE A 148 14.72 15.44 -13.36
C ILE A 148 14.93 15.98 -14.77
N ASN A 149 13.83 16.35 -15.42
CA ASN A 149 13.81 16.99 -16.73
C ASN A 149 13.93 18.51 -16.57
N LEU A 150 15.04 19.10 -16.99
CA LEU A 150 15.19 20.55 -16.91
C LEU A 150 14.22 21.24 -17.90
N PRO A 151 13.71 22.43 -17.57
CA PRO A 151 12.92 23.22 -18.50
C PRO A 151 13.74 23.55 -19.75
N GLY A 152 13.11 23.40 -20.92
CA GLY A 152 13.71 23.60 -22.24
C GLY A 152 13.88 22.32 -23.08
N GLY A 153 13.50 21.13 -22.58
CA GLY A 153 13.43 19.87 -23.36
C GLY A 153 14.77 19.31 -23.87
N ILE A 154 15.82 20.13 -23.90
CA ILE A 154 17.16 19.76 -24.37
C ILE A 154 17.89 19.09 -23.21
N LEU A 155 18.50 17.94 -23.50
CA LEU A 155 19.46 17.25 -22.64
C LEU A 155 20.76 18.10 -22.52
N ARG A 156 20.67 19.30 -21.94
CA ARG A 156 21.82 20.19 -21.74
C ARG A 156 22.68 19.67 -20.60
N ARG A 157 23.99 19.86 -20.69
CA ARG A 157 24.90 19.59 -19.57
C ARG A 157 24.45 20.42 -18.37
N ARG A 158 24.22 19.75 -17.24
CA ARG A 158 23.77 20.40 -16.01
C ARG A 158 24.83 21.39 -15.57
N THR A 159 24.39 22.61 -15.32
CA THR A 159 25.27 23.73 -14.96
C THR A 159 25.23 23.98 -13.46
N SER A 160 26.26 24.61 -12.92
CA SER A 160 26.28 25.06 -11.52
C SER A 160 25.17 26.08 -11.22
N ALA A 161 24.63 26.76 -12.24
CA ALA A 161 23.48 27.65 -12.10
C ALA A 161 22.20 26.87 -11.73
N ASP A 162 22.00 25.66 -12.29
CA ASP A 162 20.84 24.83 -11.96
C ASP A 162 20.88 24.36 -10.49
N GLU A 163 22.08 24.15 -9.92
CA GLU A 163 22.26 23.82 -8.49
C GLU A 163 21.83 24.98 -7.58
N LEU A 164 22.12 26.23 -7.97
CA LEU A 164 21.68 27.44 -7.25
C LEU A 164 20.17 27.66 -7.36
N GLN A 165 19.57 27.30 -8.50
CA GLN A 165 18.14 27.44 -8.76
C GLN A 165 17.34 26.19 -8.38
N ILE A 166 17.90 25.24 -7.64
CA ILE A 166 17.22 23.96 -7.35
C ILE A 166 15.83 24.11 -6.71
N ARG A 167 15.63 25.17 -5.91
CA ARG A 167 14.36 25.50 -5.27
C ARG A 167 13.26 25.98 -6.23
N THR A 168 13.60 26.40 -7.45
CA THR A 168 12.60 26.83 -8.43
C THR A 168 11.88 25.66 -9.10
N PHE A 169 12.48 24.46 -9.09
CA PHE A 169 11.85 23.26 -9.63
C PHE A 169 10.93 22.62 -8.61
N PHE A 170 11.47 22.36 -7.41
CA PHE A 170 10.74 21.78 -6.30
C PHE A 170 11.13 22.48 -5.00
N SER A 171 10.12 22.93 -4.29
CA SER A 171 10.17 23.54 -2.97
C SER A 171 9.65 22.57 -1.92
N GLU A 172 9.97 22.82 -0.64
CA GLU A 172 9.46 21.99 0.46
C GLU A 172 7.93 21.99 0.48
N GLY A 173 7.35 20.81 0.61
CA GLY A 173 5.91 20.59 0.64
C GLY A 173 5.28 20.29 -0.71
N ASP A 174 6.00 20.48 -1.82
CA ASP A 174 5.51 20.12 -3.16
C ASP A 174 5.25 18.63 -3.29
N LEU A 175 4.25 18.27 -4.09
CA LEU A 175 3.93 16.88 -4.43
C LEU A 175 4.49 16.54 -5.81
N VAL A 176 5.07 15.36 -5.93
CA VAL A 176 5.74 14.89 -7.15
C VAL A 176 5.35 13.44 -7.43
N VAL A 177 5.10 13.15 -8.70
CA VAL A 177 5.04 11.76 -9.20
C VAL A 177 6.42 11.38 -9.66
N ALA A 178 6.92 10.24 -9.19
CA ALA A 178 8.21 9.72 -9.60
C ALA A 178 8.20 8.20 -9.67
N GLU A 179 9.16 7.65 -10.38
CA GLU A 179 9.39 6.22 -10.45
C GLU A 179 10.67 5.87 -9.69
N VAL A 180 10.65 4.72 -9.00
CA VAL A 180 11.82 4.21 -8.27
C VAL A 180 12.83 3.66 -9.27
N GLN A 181 13.97 4.36 -9.41
CA GLN A 181 15.04 3.96 -10.32
C GLN A 181 15.89 2.83 -9.75
N THR A 182 16.35 3.03 -8.52
CA THR A 182 17.25 2.10 -7.84
C THR A 182 16.92 2.08 -6.36
N VAL A 183 17.08 0.92 -5.74
CA VAL A 183 17.01 0.75 -4.29
C VAL A 183 18.42 0.45 -3.79
N HIS A 184 18.87 1.23 -2.81
CA HIS A 184 20.18 1.08 -2.19
C HIS A 184 20.17 -0.08 -1.19
N SER A 185 21.35 -0.57 -0.81
CA SER A 185 21.49 -1.70 0.12
C SER A 185 20.97 -1.43 1.54
N ASP A 186 20.81 -0.16 1.90
CA ASP A 186 20.20 0.29 3.15
C ASP A 186 18.65 0.34 3.07
N GLY A 187 18.06 0.06 1.91
CA GLY A 187 16.63 0.17 1.65
C GLY A 187 16.18 1.58 1.23
N GLY A 188 17.11 2.53 1.07
CA GLY A 188 16.81 3.86 0.53
C GLY A 188 16.47 3.80 -0.96
N ALA A 189 15.43 4.50 -1.38
CA ALA A 189 15.05 4.59 -2.79
C ALA A 189 15.65 5.84 -3.46
N SER A 190 16.18 5.70 -4.67
CA SER A 190 16.50 6.81 -5.57
C SER A 190 15.42 6.91 -6.65
N LEU A 191 14.84 8.09 -6.79
CA LEU A 191 13.70 8.38 -7.67
C LEU A 191 14.17 9.07 -8.96
N HIS A 192 13.35 8.99 -10.01
CA HIS A 192 13.49 9.81 -11.21
C HIS A 192 12.16 10.29 -11.78
N THR A 193 12.20 11.41 -12.51
CA THR A 193 11.04 12.01 -13.19
C THR A 193 11.33 12.25 -14.67
N ARG A 194 12.04 11.31 -15.31
CA ARG A 194 12.47 11.44 -16.72
C ARG A 194 11.33 11.37 -17.73
N SER A 195 10.19 10.79 -17.37
CA SER A 195 8.99 10.81 -18.22
C SER A 195 8.30 12.17 -18.12
N LEU A 196 7.78 12.69 -19.24
CA LEU A 196 6.96 13.90 -19.27
C LEU A 196 5.64 13.75 -18.51
N LYS A 197 5.19 12.50 -18.28
CA LYS A 197 4.03 12.18 -17.45
C LYS A 197 4.29 12.38 -15.96
N TYR A 198 5.56 12.50 -15.57
CA TYR A 198 6.00 12.61 -14.18
C TYR A 198 6.49 14.03 -13.91
N GLY A 199 6.21 14.54 -12.72
CA GLY A 199 6.54 15.91 -12.39
C GLY A 199 5.75 16.41 -11.20
N LYS A 200 5.70 17.74 -11.08
CA LYS A 200 4.97 18.40 -10.01
C LYS A 200 3.47 18.24 -10.21
N LEU A 201 2.78 17.91 -9.11
CA LEU A 201 1.34 17.71 -9.10
C LEU A 201 0.60 19.02 -8.81
N ARG A 202 -0.46 19.27 -9.58
CA ARG A 202 -1.34 20.44 -9.46
C ARG A 202 -2.78 20.08 -9.82
N ASN A 203 -3.70 21.02 -9.62
CA ASN A 203 -5.11 20.92 -10.03
C ASN A 203 -5.89 19.74 -9.42
N GLY A 204 -5.55 19.33 -8.20
CA GLY A 204 -6.09 18.10 -7.63
C GLY A 204 -6.05 18.02 -6.11
N VAL A 205 -6.36 16.83 -5.62
CA VAL A 205 -6.38 16.47 -4.20
C VAL A 205 -5.44 15.30 -3.95
N PHE A 206 -4.75 15.38 -2.81
CA PHE A 206 -3.92 14.31 -2.29
C PHE A 206 -4.73 13.41 -1.35
N LEU A 207 -4.58 12.11 -1.50
CA LEU A 207 -5.14 11.11 -0.61
C LEU A 207 -4.02 10.15 -0.18
N ALA A 208 -3.82 10.02 1.13
CA ALA A 208 -2.97 8.98 1.70
C ALA A 208 -3.87 7.85 2.21
N VAL A 209 -3.67 6.65 1.68
CA VAL A 209 -4.27 5.42 2.18
C VAL A 209 -3.20 4.53 2.78
N THR A 210 -3.61 3.55 3.59
CA THR A 210 -2.68 2.50 4.02
C THR A 210 -2.24 1.74 2.78
N GLY A 211 -0.97 1.89 2.40
CA GLY A 211 -0.38 1.04 1.36
C GLY A 211 -0.48 -0.42 1.78
N THR A 212 -0.66 -1.33 0.82
CA THR A 212 -0.48 -2.76 1.07
C THR A 212 0.99 -2.94 1.44
N GLY A 213 1.27 -2.98 2.74
CA GLY A 213 2.64 -2.98 3.26
C GLY A 213 3.51 -3.98 2.50
N GLY A 214 4.65 -3.47 2.01
CA GLY A 214 5.50 -4.08 1.00
C GLY A 214 5.61 -5.59 1.12
N SER A 215 4.79 -6.28 0.33
CA SER A 215 5.10 -7.58 -0.20
C SER A 215 4.40 -7.59 -1.53
N GLY A 216 5.19 -7.49 -2.61
CA GLY A 216 4.79 -7.91 -3.95
C GLY A 216 4.47 -9.41 -3.98
N ALA A 217 3.62 -9.88 -3.07
CA ALA A 217 2.65 -10.91 -3.39
C ALA A 217 1.81 -10.29 -4.50
N SER A 218 2.34 -10.38 -5.72
CA SER A 218 1.53 -10.77 -6.85
C SER A 218 0.58 -11.81 -6.28
N SER A 219 -0.67 -11.43 -6.03
CA SER A 219 -1.72 -12.40 -6.00
C SER A 219 -1.64 -13.01 -7.40
N SER A 220 -0.80 -14.02 -7.57
CA SER A 220 -0.85 -14.87 -8.72
C SER A 220 -2.29 -15.30 -8.72
N SER A 221 -3.05 -14.79 -9.69
CA SER A 221 -4.37 -15.29 -9.99
C SER A 221 -4.19 -16.76 -10.31
N VAL A 222 -4.18 -17.61 -9.28
CA VAL A 222 -4.38 -19.03 -9.42
C VAL A 222 -5.83 -19.10 -9.82
N LYS A 223 -6.05 -19.21 -11.13
CA LYS A 223 -7.32 -19.56 -11.73
C LYS A 223 -7.66 -20.95 -11.20
N GLY A 224 -8.29 -20.99 -10.03
CA GLY A 224 -8.68 -22.21 -9.34
C GLY A 224 -9.71 -22.92 -10.17
N SER A 225 -9.32 -24.08 -10.70
CA SER A 225 -10.24 -25.05 -11.27
C SER A 225 -11.25 -25.43 -10.18
N VAL A 226 -12.52 -25.27 -10.50
CA VAL A 226 -13.68 -25.74 -9.73
C VAL A 226 -13.61 -27.26 -9.56
N GLY A 227 -13.27 -27.69 -8.35
CA GLY A 227 -13.49 -29.06 -7.86
C GLY A 227 -14.70 -29.04 -6.92
N ALA A 228 -15.78 -29.71 -7.33
CA ALA A 228 -17.04 -29.76 -6.60
C ALA A 228 -16.87 -30.44 -5.22
N GLY A 229 -17.23 -29.72 -4.17
CA GLY A 229 -17.32 -30.22 -2.80
C GLY A 229 -18.14 -29.26 -1.95
N SER A 230 -19.39 -29.62 -1.70
CA SER A 230 -20.34 -28.85 -0.89
C SER A 230 -19.82 -28.68 0.54
N THR A 231 -19.45 -27.46 0.93
CA THR A 231 -19.32 -27.06 2.33
C THR A 231 -20.00 -25.72 2.54
N SER A 232 -20.73 -25.66 3.65
CA SER A 232 -21.63 -24.60 4.08
C SER A 232 -20.98 -23.23 4.19
N ALA A 233 -21.76 -22.20 3.83
CA ALA A 233 -21.48 -20.79 3.97
C ALA A 233 -20.75 -20.44 5.29
N GLY A 234 -19.45 -20.22 5.18
CA GLY A 234 -18.62 -19.51 6.13
C GLY A 234 -17.88 -18.44 5.34
N ALA A 235 -17.96 -17.19 5.78
CA ALA A 235 -17.32 -16.04 5.16
C ALA A 235 -15.80 -16.29 5.01
N GLY A 236 -15.40 -16.74 3.82
CA GLY A 236 -14.00 -16.79 3.39
C GLY A 236 -13.56 -15.38 3.04
N GLY A 237 -13.35 -14.55 4.07
CA GLY A 237 -12.81 -13.21 3.91
C GLY A 237 -11.45 -13.29 3.22
N ALA A 238 -11.33 -12.61 2.09
CA ALA A 238 -10.03 -12.25 1.56
C ALA A 238 -9.30 -11.45 2.66
N THR A 239 -8.42 -12.10 3.41
CA THR A 239 -7.57 -11.44 4.43
C THR A 239 -6.44 -10.65 3.76
N GLY A 240 -6.72 -10.02 2.62
CA GLY A 240 -5.84 -9.05 2.01
C GLY A 240 -5.90 -7.78 2.82
N ILE A 241 -4.74 -7.27 3.22
CA ILE A 241 -4.65 -5.90 3.73
C ILE A 241 -5.07 -5.00 2.55
N GLY A 242 -6.22 -4.36 2.65
CA GLY A 242 -6.71 -3.41 1.64
C GLY A 242 -5.68 -2.31 1.39
N GLY A 243 -5.54 -1.90 0.13
CA GLY A 243 -4.55 -0.89 -0.27
C GLY A 243 -4.25 -0.93 -1.77
N VAL A 244 -3.40 0.01 -2.21
CA VAL A 244 -3.01 0.14 -3.62
C VAL A 244 -2.10 -1.00 -4.04
N VAL A 245 -2.52 -1.75 -5.07
CA VAL A 245 -1.76 -2.85 -5.64
C VAL A 245 -1.03 -2.40 -6.90
N ARG A 246 0.14 -2.99 -7.17
CA ARG A 246 0.83 -2.80 -8.44
C ARG A 246 -0.01 -3.38 -9.58
N SER A 247 -0.44 -2.51 -10.49
CA SER A 247 -1.27 -2.86 -11.65
C SER A 247 -0.58 -2.47 -12.96
N ARG A 248 -1.09 -2.99 -14.09
CA ARG A 248 -0.62 -2.65 -15.44
C ARG A 248 -0.72 -1.14 -15.71
N ARG A 249 -1.72 -0.49 -15.14
CA ARG A 249 -1.94 0.95 -15.27
C ARG A 249 -2.17 1.54 -13.88
N GLN A 250 -1.34 2.52 -13.54
CA GLN A 250 -1.44 3.29 -12.30
C GLN A 250 -1.79 4.76 -12.53
N VAL A 251 -1.77 5.19 -13.79
CA VAL A 251 -2.18 6.52 -14.24
C VAL A 251 -3.19 6.34 -15.36
N TRP A 252 -4.39 6.87 -15.17
CA TRP A 252 -5.43 6.86 -16.18
C TRP A 252 -6.36 8.05 -16.03
N THR A 253 -7.12 8.32 -17.08
CA THR A 253 -8.11 9.39 -17.14
C THR A 253 -9.50 8.76 -17.12
N ILE A 254 -10.37 9.31 -16.28
CA ILE A 254 -11.77 8.91 -16.12
C ILE A 254 -12.63 10.02 -16.71
N ASN A 255 -13.58 9.66 -17.57
CA ASN A 255 -14.64 10.57 -17.96
C ASN A 255 -15.76 10.52 -16.92
N THR A 256 -15.91 11.59 -16.16
CA THR A 256 -16.82 11.62 -15.00
C THR A 256 -18.24 12.03 -15.39
N ALA A 257 -19.21 11.53 -14.61
CA ALA A 257 -20.62 11.84 -14.79
C ALA A 257 -20.96 13.29 -14.38
N ASN A 258 -22.24 13.67 -14.52
CA ASN A 258 -22.80 14.95 -14.04
C ASN A 258 -22.08 16.23 -14.53
N GLY A 259 -21.45 16.17 -15.69
CA GLY A 259 -20.68 17.29 -16.25
C GLY A 259 -19.33 17.54 -15.55
N GLY A 260 -18.81 16.57 -14.79
CA GLY A 260 -17.51 16.69 -14.12
C GLY A 260 -16.32 16.72 -15.08
N GLY A 261 -16.49 16.28 -16.33
CA GLY A 261 -15.46 16.26 -17.35
C GLY A 261 -14.42 15.17 -17.10
N GLU A 262 -13.23 15.35 -17.65
CA GLU A 262 -12.13 14.38 -17.51
C GLU A 262 -11.31 14.63 -16.23
N VAL A 263 -11.05 13.55 -15.49
CA VAL A 263 -10.30 13.54 -14.24
C VAL A 263 -9.19 12.50 -14.32
N ASP A 264 -7.96 12.89 -14.02
CA ASP A 264 -6.81 12.00 -13.93
C ASP A 264 -6.68 11.41 -12.52
N VAL A 265 -6.47 10.10 -12.45
CA VAL A 265 -6.20 9.36 -11.22
C VAL A 265 -4.80 8.76 -11.30
N ILE A 266 -4.02 8.99 -10.25
CA ILE A 266 -2.67 8.46 -10.06
C ILE A 266 -2.63 7.67 -8.77
N LEU A 267 -2.46 6.35 -8.90
CA LEU A 267 -2.29 5.43 -7.78
C LEU A 267 -0.81 5.12 -7.56
N GLY A 268 -0.19 5.76 -6.57
CA GLY A 268 1.15 5.36 -6.14
C GLY A 268 1.11 4.03 -5.37
N VAL A 269 2.00 3.09 -5.71
CA VAL A 269 2.15 1.78 -5.02
C VAL A 269 2.34 1.97 -3.51
N ASN A 270 2.91 3.10 -3.12
CA ASN A 270 3.15 3.46 -1.73
C ASN A 270 1.89 3.86 -0.93
N GLY A 271 0.71 3.86 -1.56
CA GLY A 271 -0.55 4.28 -0.94
C GLY A 271 -0.78 5.80 -0.99
N TYR A 272 0.11 6.55 -1.65
CA TYR A 272 -0.10 7.96 -1.93
C TYR A 272 -0.79 8.10 -3.29
N ILE A 273 -1.93 8.76 -3.28
CA ILE A 273 -2.85 8.88 -4.41
C ILE A 273 -3.03 10.35 -4.73
N TRP A 274 -3.12 10.65 -6.02
CA TRP A 274 -3.43 11.98 -6.51
C TRP A 274 -4.57 11.91 -7.52
N ILE A 275 -5.56 12.78 -7.34
CA ILE A 275 -6.72 12.88 -8.22
C ILE A 275 -6.82 14.34 -8.67
N SER A 276 -6.75 14.59 -9.97
CA SER A 276 -6.72 15.95 -10.53
C SER A 276 -7.62 16.10 -11.74
N LYS A 277 -8.06 17.34 -11.99
CA LYS A 277 -8.68 17.70 -13.27
C LYS A 277 -7.71 17.36 -14.42
N HIS A 278 -8.21 16.74 -15.48
CA HIS A 278 -7.42 16.47 -16.68
C HIS A 278 -6.93 17.79 -17.30
N THR A 279 -5.68 17.81 -17.75
CA THR A 279 -5.12 18.92 -18.52
C THR A 279 -4.57 18.41 -19.84
N ASP A 280 -5.07 18.96 -20.95
CA ASP A 280 -4.74 18.55 -22.32
C ASP A 280 -3.23 18.60 -22.64
N GLY A 281 -2.43 19.31 -21.83
CA GLY A 281 -0.98 19.37 -21.94
C GLY A 281 -0.26 18.02 -21.74
N ALA A 282 -0.88 17.03 -21.10
CA ALA A 282 -0.32 15.68 -20.92
C ALA A 282 -0.66 14.72 -22.09
N ALA A 283 -1.79 14.93 -22.76
CA ALA A 283 -2.24 14.09 -23.88
C ALA A 283 -1.43 14.31 -25.17
N ALA A 284 -0.90 15.53 -25.37
CA ALA A 284 -0.05 15.87 -26.52
C ALA A 284 1.28 15.09 -26.57
N ALA A 285 1.68 14.41 -25.48
CA ALA A 285 2.86 13.55 -25.44
C ALA A 285 2.58 12.09 -25.84
N SER A 286 1.31 11.70 -26.05
CA SER A 286 0.92 10.31 -26.34
C SER A 286 0.34 10.09 -27.74
N SER A 287 -0.04 11.14 -28.47
CA SER A 287 -0.51 11.02 -29.85
C SER A 287 0.63 11.19 -30.84
N THR A 288 1.22 10.07 -31.27
CA THR A 288 2.12 9.99 -32.42
C THR A 288 1.38 10.22 -33.73
N THR A 289 0.94 11.46 -33.99
CA THR A 289 0.58 11.94 -35.33
C THR A 289 0.30 13.43 -35.26
N GLU A 290 1.29 14.22 -35.67
CA GLU A 290 1.19 15.37 -36.59
C GLU A 290 2.29 16.40 -36.29
N SER A 291 2.98 16.74 -37.36
CA SER A 291 4.27 17.44 -37.42
C SER A 291 4.13 18.94 -37.18
N VAL A 292 3.88 19.35 -35.93
CA VAL A 292 4.01 20.75 -35.52
C VAL A 292 5.17 20.86 -34.53
N SER A 293 6.31 21.33 -35.02
CA SER A 293 7.46 21.90 -34.27
C SER A 293 7.65 21.40 -32.82
N ILE A 294 8.07 20.14 -32.71
CA ILE A 294 8.42 19.41 -31.48
C ILE A 294 9.21 20.27 -30.48
N THR A 295 10.11 21.13 -30.95
CA THR A 295 10.96 21.97 -30.09
C THR A 295 10.25 23.11 -29.35
N ARG A 296 9.18 23.71 -29.91
CA ARG A 296 8.48 24.83 -29.26
C ARG A 296 7.44 24.37 -28.25
N MET A 297 6.78 23.25 -28.54
CA MET A 297 5.75 22.70 -27.66
C MET A 297 6.37 22.07 -26.41
N GLU A 298 7.51 21.39 -26.55
CA GLU A 298 8.29 20.88 -25.41
C GLU A 298 8.77 22.03 -24.50
N GLU A 299 9.21 23.16 -25.05
CA GLU A 299 9.69 24.31 -24.29
C GLU A 299 8.57 24.98 -23.48
N MET A 300 7.39 25.18 -24.07
CA MET A 300 6.20 25.71 -23.36
C MET A 300 5.70 24.77 -22.27
N VAL A 301 5.59 23.48 -22.56
CA VAL A 301 5.18 22.45 -21.58
C VAL A 301 6.19 22.42 -20.43
N SER A 302 7.49 22.54 -20.71
CA SER A 302 8.54 22.41 -19.69
C SER A 302 8.56 23.49 -18.61
N SER A 303 8.08 24.70 -18.90
CA SER A 303 7.91 25.75 -17.89
C SER A 303 6.68 25.51 -17.00
N SER A 304 5.63 24.93 -17.58
CA SER A 304 4.40 24.60 -16.84
C SER A 304 4.56 23.39 -15.90
N ILE A 305 5.51 22.48 -16.18
CA ILE A 305 5.78 21.27 -15.35
C ILE A 305 6.16 21.62 -13.91
N TYR A 306 6.77 22.78 -13.67
CA TYR A 306 7.24 23.20 -12.35
C TYR A 306 6.41 24.35 -11.73
N SER A 307 5.32 24.74 -12.39
CA SER A 307 4.43 25.78 -11.86
C SER A 307 3.65 25.28 -10.65
N SER A 308 3.61 26.09 -9.59
CA SER A 308 2.75 25.85 -8.41
C SER A 308 1.33 26.41 -8.57
N GLN A 309 1.03 27.11 -9.67
CA GLN A 309 -0.25 27.77 -9.85
C GLN A 309 -1.28 26.77 -10.40
N ASN A 310 -2.41 26.68 -9.70
CA ASN A 310 -3.54 25.84 -10.09
C ASN A 310 -4.46 26.60 -11.05
N ASP A 311 -5.03 25.87 -12.00
CA ASP A 311 -6.07 26.36 -12.90
C ASP A 311 -7.42 26.37 -12.18
N GLU A 312 -8.38 27.12 -12.72
CA GLU A 312 -9.73 27.12 -12.19
C GLU A 312 -10.43 25.78 -12.45
N ILE A 313 -10.92 25.16 -11.37
CA ILE A 313 -11.62 23.87 -11.40
C ILE A 313 -13.11 24.12 -11.14
N PRO A 314 -14.00 23.80 -12.09
CA PRO A 314 -15.45 23.91 -11.93
C PRO A 314 -15.97 23.10 -10.73
N PRO A 315 -17.06 23.55 -10.08
CA PRO A 315 -17.61 22.86 -8.91
C PRO A 315 -18.15 21.45 -9.24
N GLN A 316 -18.50 21.16 -10.49
CA GLN A 316 -18.89 19.81 -10.93
C GLN A 316 -17.68 18.86 -10.91
N THR A 317 -16.57 19.24 -11.52
CA THR A 317 -15.32 18.47 -11.50
C THR A 317 -14.82 18.24 -10.07
N ARG A 318 -14.92 19.24 -9.18
CA ARG A 318 -14.53 19.08 -7.76
C ARG A 318 -15.35 18.02 -7.04
N ARG A 319 -16.66 17.95 -7.31
CA ARG A 319 -17.56 16.95 -6.72
C ARG A 319 -17.19 15.54 -7.17
N GLU A 320 -16.91 15.35 -8.46
CA GLU A 320 -16.49 14.04 -8.96
C GLU A 320 -15.10 13.63 -8.45
N ILE A 321 -14.15 14.57 -8.32
CA ILE A 321 -12.86 14.34 -7.65
C ILE A 321 -13.07 13.87 -6.20
N ALA A 322 -13.97 14.50 -5.46
CA ALA A 322 -14.30 14.12 -4.08
C ALA A 322 -14.96 12.73 -4.02
N ARG A 323 -15.88 12.43 -4.94
CA ARG A 323 -16.53 11.11 -5.05
C ARG A 323 -15.51 10.01 -5.29
N LEU A 324 -14.60 10.18 -6.25
CA LEU A 324 -13.52 9.23 -6.52
C LEU A 324 -12.61 9.02 -5.29
N ALA A 325 -12.22 10.10 -4.62
CA ALA A 325 -11.44 10.02 -3.39
C ALA A 325 -12.17 9.20 -2.31
N GLN A 326 -13.48 9.37 -2.20
CA GLN A 326 -14.29 8.66 -1.23
C GLN A 326 -14.49 7.19 -1.61
N CYS A 327 -14.69 6.86 -2.89
CA CYS A 327 -14.74 5.47 -3.38
C CYS A 327 -13.47 4.71 -3.00
N ILE A 328 -12.30 5.32 -3.20
CA ILE A 328 -11.03 4.72 -2.82
C ILE A 328 -10.95 4.47 -1.30
N ARG A 329 -11.40 5.42 -0.48
CA ARG A 329 -11.44 5.22 0.99
C ARG A 329 -12.36 4.08 1.39
N VAL A 330 -13.52 3.96 0.74
CA VAL A 330 -14.48 2.86 0.97
C VAL A 330 -13.85 1.52 0.64
N LEU A 331 -13.16 1.40 -0.51
CA LEU A 331 -12.45 0.19 -0.90
C LEU A 331 -11.39 -0.22 0.13
N VAL A 332 -10.54 0.72 0.54
CA VAL A 332 -9.46 0.45 1.52
C VAL A 332 -10.03 0.05 2.88
N ASN A 333 -11.05 0.75 3.38
CA ASN A 333 -11.71 0.41 4.64
C ASN A 333 -12.46 -0.93 4.57
N GLY A 334 -12.94 -1.31 3.39
CA GLY A 334 -13.53 -2.62 3.11
C GLY A 334 -12.51 -3.75 2.97
N GLY A 335 -11.21 -3.47 3.05
CA GLY A 335 -10.15 -4.48 2.84
C GLY A 335 -10.04 -4.92 1.38
N VAL A 336 -10.65 -4.21 0.44
CA VAL A 336 -10.59 -4.51 -0.99
C VAL A 336 -9.29 -3.93 -1.55
N ARG A 337 -8.66 -4.67 -2.47
CA ARG A 337 -7.51 -4.16 -3.22
C ARG A 337 -7.92 -2.94 -4.05
N VAL A 338 -7.01 -1.98 -4.20
CA VAL A 338 -7.23 -0.77 -5.00
C VAL A 338 -6.39 -0.85 -6.27
N ASP A 339 -7.08 -0.97 -7.40
CA ASP A 339 -6.56 -0.97 -8.77
C ASP A 339 -7.54 -0.23 -9.70
N GLU A 340 -7.22 -0.08 -11.00
CA GLU A 340 -8.08 0.62 -11.97
C GLU A 340 -9.50 0.02 -12.02
N GLU A 341 -9.61 -1.32 -12.05
CA GLU A 341 -10.89 -2.03 -12.18
C GLU A 341 -11.78 -1.81 -10.95
N THR A 342 -11.24 -1.99 -9.75
CA THR A 342 -11.98 -1.82 -8.49
C THR A 342 -12.40 -0.36 -8.26
N VAL A 343 -11.55 0.61 -8.63
CA VAL A 343 -11.90 2.04 -8.52
C VAL A 343 -12.99 2.42 -9.51
N MET A 344 -12.92 1.93 -10.75
CA MET A 344 -13.97 2.18 -11.75
C MET A 344 -15.30 1.53 -11.33
N GLY A 345 -15.28 0.27 -10.87
CA GLY A 345 -16.46 -0.41 -10.35
C GLY A 345 -17.07 0.30 -9.13
N ALA A 346 -16.23 0.78 -8.21
CA ALA A 346 -16.70 1.55 -7.05
C ALA A 346 -17.32 2.88 -7.45
N TYR A 347 -16.77 3.55 -8.47
CA TYR A 347 -17.33 4.79 -9.01
C TYR A 347 -18.70 4.55 -9.63
N GLU A 348 -18.84 3.55 -10.50
CA GLU A 348 -20.13 3.17 -11.11
C GLU A 348 -21.17 2.76 -10.04
N ALA A 349 -20.76 1.94 -9.07
CA ALA A 349 -21.62 1.56 -7.94
C ALA A 349 -22.04 2.78 -7.10
N SER A 350 -21.16 3.77 -6.90
CA SER A 350 -21.52 4.99 -6.19
C SER A 350 -22.57 5.83 -6.93
N LEU A 351 -22.49 5.87 -8.27
CA LEU A 351 -23.50 6.54 -9.10
C LEU A 351 -24.84 5.81 -9.03
N GLN A 352 -24.84 4.48 -9.07
CA GLN A 352 -26.05 3.69 -8.95
C GLN A 352 -26.73 3.88 -7.58
N VAL A 353 -25.96 3.86 -6.49
CA VAL A 353 -26.51 4.07 -5.14
C VAL A 353 -27.08 5.49 -4.99
N ASP A 354 -26.45 6.50 -5.59
CA ASP A 354 -26.98 7.87 -5.57
C ASP A 354 -28.28 8.02 -6.37
N LEU A 355 -28.46 7.25 -7.46
CA LEU A 355 -29.73 7.21 -8.20
C LEU A 355 -30.84 6.53 -7.39
N GLU A 356 -30.56 5.38 -6.78
CA GLU A 356 -31.54 4.60 -6.01
C GLU A 356 -32.06 5.38 -4.78
N VAL A 357 -31.20 6.14 -4.10
CA VAL A 357 -31.62 7.02 -2.99
C VAL A 357 -32.39 8.25 -3.49
N GLY A 358 -32.12 8.69 -4.71
CA GLY A 358 -32.84 9.79 -5.37
C GLY A 358 -34.32 9.51 -5.57
N ASP A 359 -34.69 8.24 -5.80
CA ASP A 359 -36.08 7.81 -6.01
C ASP A 359 -36.85 7.56 -4.70
N GLU A 360 -36.17 7.46 -3.55
CA GLU A 360 -36.77 7.14 -2.23
C GLU A 360 -37.06 8.39 -1.36
N GLU A 361 -36.44 9.54 -1.63
CA GLU A 361 -36.47 10.73 -0.74
C GLU A 361 -37.18 11.97 -1.35
N ASP A 362 -38.31 11.79 -2.03
CA ASP A 362 -39.09 12.90 -2.61
C ASP A 362 -39.85 13.79 -1.59
N GLU A 363 -39.67 13.63 -0.26
CA GLU A 363 -40.49 14.37 0.74
C GLU A 363 -39.78 15.36 1.67
N ASP A 364 -38.44 15.49 1.72
CA ASP A 364 -37.82 16.50 2.60
C ASP A 364 -36.59 17.22 1.99
N ASP A 365 -36.83 18.43 1.46
CA ASP A 365 -35.87 19.34 0.81
C ASP A 365 -34.81 19.96 1.77
N ARG A 366 -34.57 19.35 2.94
CA ARG A 366 -33.64 19.82 3.99
C ARG A 366 -32.35 18.99 4.14
N GLY A 367 -32.12 18.00 3.27
CA GLY A 367 -31.01 17.04 3.38
C GLY A 367 -29.90 17.09 2.32
N LYS A 368 -29.87 18.09 1.43
CA LYS A 368 -28.92 18.13 0.28
C LYS A 368 -27.43 18.09 0.68
N GLU A 369 -27.07 18.53 1.88
CA GLU A 369 -25.67 18.61 2.34
C GLU A 369 -25.04 17.29 2.80
N GLY A 370 -25.75 16.15 2.71
CA GLY A 370 -25.25 14.83 3.09
C GLY A 370 -25.18 13.79 1.98
N ARG A 371 -25.73 14.08 0.78
CA ARG A 371 -25.85 13.09 -0.31
C ARG A 371 -24.50 12.57 -0.82
N GLU A 372 -23.48 13.43 -0.81
CA GLU A 372 -22.14 13.16 -1.36
C GLU A 372 -21.24 12.33 -0.42
N TYR A 373 -21.69 12.07 0.81
CA TYR A 373 -20.93 11.28 1.78
C TYR A 373 -21.22 9.79 1.61
N LEU A 374 -20.25 9.05 1.07
CA LEU A 374 -20.41 7.62 0.76
C LEU A 374 -20.11 6.68 1.94
N GLU A 375 -20.12 7.13 3.20
CA GLU A 375 -19.82 6.26 4.35
C GLU A 375 -21.08 5.62 4.96
N GLY A 376 -20.88 4.68 5.89
CA GLY A 376 -21.97 3.99 6.58
C GLY A 376 -22.70 2.98 5.70
N GLY A 377 -24.03 3.10 5.60
CA GLY A 377 -24.87 2.17 4.81
C GLY A 377 -24.55 2.18 3.32
N LYS A 378 -24.28 3.37 2.76
CA LYS A 378 -23.87 3.54 1.35
C LYS A 378 -22.56 2.83 1.05
N ALA A 379 -21.55 2.95 1.93
CA ALA A 379 -20.27 2.26 1.77
C ALA A 379 -20.43 0.75 1.67
N ARG A 380 -21.25 0.14 2.54
CA ARG A 380 -21.50 -1.31 2.51
C ARG A 380 -22.14 -1.74 1.20
N ARG A 381 -23.15 -1.00 0.75
CA ARG A 381 -23.84 -1.29 -0.53
C ARG A 381 -22.89 -1.18 -1.73
N ILE A 382 -22.03 -0.16 -1.75
CA ILE A 382 -20.99 0.01 -2.78
C ILE A 382 -20.03 -1.18 -2.75
N LEU A 383 -19.55 -1.59 -1.57
CA LEU A 383 -18.66 -2.74 -1.43
C LEU A 383 -19.32 -4.03 -1.91
N ASP A 384 -20.58 -4.27 -1.55
CA ASP A 384 -21.32 -5.46 -1.97
C ASP A 384 -21.47 -5.51 -3.51
N LEU A 385 -21.79 -4.36 -4.13
CA LEU A 385 -21.88 -4.26 -5.60
C LEU A 385 -20.53 -4.50 -6.27
N VAL A 386 -19.44 -3.92 -5.75
CA VAL A 386 -18.09 -4.14 -6.27
C VAL A 386 -17.68 -5.60 -6.14
N LEU A 387 -17.93 -6.23 -5.00
CA LEU A 387 -17.59 -7.64 -4.76
C LEU A 387 -18.42 -8.61 -5.61
N GLN A 388 -19.63 -8.24 -6.03
CA GLN A 388 -20.43 -9.04 -6.97
C GLN A 388 -19.91 -9.00 -8.41
N GLN A 389 -19.17 -7.94 -8.78
CA GLN A 389 -18.60 -7.75 -10.10
C GLN A 389 -17.20 -8.38 -10.26
N MET A 390 -16.53 -8.71 -9.15
CA MET A 390 -15.25 -9.43 -9.10
C MET A 390 -15.44 -10.95 -9.19
#